data_AF-A0A1D7TMX3-F1
#
_entry.id   AF-A0A1D7TMX3-F1
#
_cell.length_a   1.000
_cell.length_b   1.000
_cell.length_c   1.000
_cell.angle_alpha   90.00
_cell.angle_beta   90.00
_cell.angle_gamma   90.00
#
_symmetry.space_group_name_H-M   'P 1'
#
loop_
_entity.id
_entity.type
_entity.pdbx_description
1 polymer ?
#
loop_
_entity_poly.entity_id
_entity_poly.type
_entity_poly.pdbx_seq_one_letter_code
_entity_poly.pdbx_strand_id
1 'polypeptide(L)'
;MNIKSLPKKIGNKAKANLNNTYQVIDFVTGGTLSLFVQTIIKSHQGYIKEKFDNLLLDLANNEINDEELLDFINSQFQSDREFLSNMLIKNFHADNRITIFILAKLWANKIKNGSLNYYESSLFTNINTFTYEDFKIYYFAIQHIHPSEKKLNSMAPFISIPLEDEHYIFAIDKFCSFGILQTANTMDGRYDKKDNEIKIFFIKTPYSDTFYQILDEYFKNTPPS
;
A
#
# COMPACT_ATOMS: atom_id res chain seq x y z
N MET A 1 17.27 -31.43 -37.90
CA MET A 1 16.19 -30.89 -37.05
C MET A 1 16.08 -29.40 -37.32
N ASN A 2 14.95 -28.95 -37.86
CA ASN A 2 14.75 -27.63 -38.45
C ASN A 2 13.92 -26.79 -37.48
N ILE A 3 14.51 -25.73 -36.88
CA ILE A 3 13.79 -24.81 -36.00
C ILE A 3 13.04 -23.82 -36.90
N LYS A 4 11.73 -24.03 -37.07
CA LYS A 4 10.83 -23.03 -37.65
C LYS A 4 10.77 -21.84 -36.69
N SER A 5 11.28 -20.69 -37.12
CA SER A 5 11.09 -19.40 -36.46
C SER A 5 9.63 -18.94 -36.61
N LEU A 6 8.98 -18.65 -35.49
CA LEU A 6 7.66 -18.02 -35.44
C LEU A 6 7.76 -16.50 -35.72
N PRO A 7 6.73 -15.87 -36.33
CA PRO A 7 6.88 -14.62 -37.08
C PRO A 7 6.86 -13.36 -36.19
N LYS A 8 7.97 -12.62 -36.21
CA LYS A 8 8.18 -11.33 -35.52
C LYS A 8 7.59 -10.10 -36.25
N LYS A 9 6.42 -10.20 -36.89
CA LYS A 9 5.93 -9.14 -37.82
C LYS A 9 4.44 -8.74 -37.75
N ILE A 10 3.72 -9.08 -36.69
CA ILE A 10 2.28 -8.72 -36.57
C ILE A 10 2.04 -7.42 -35.76
N GLY A 11 2.99 -6.99 -34.91
CA GLY A 11 2.82 -5.81 -34.04
C GLY A 11 2.85 -4.43 -34.72
N ASN A 12 3.61 -4.27 -35.82
CA ASN A 12 3.81 -2.94 -36.41
C ASN A 12 2.65 -2.48 -37.31
N LYS A 13 1.95 -3.39 -38.00
CA LYS A 13 0.81 -3.01 -38.86
C LYS A 13 -0.42 -2.60 -38.04
N ALA A 14 -0.69 -3.28 -36.92
CA ALA A 14 -1.78 -2.91 -36.02
C ALA A 14 -1.55 -1.54 -35.37
N LYS A 15 -0.30 -1.27 -34.93
CA LYS A 15 0.10 0.01 -34.32
C LYS A 15 0.06 1.17 -35.33
N ALA A 16 0.45 0.92 -36.59
CA ALA A 16 0.34 1.89 -37.68
C ALA A 16 -1.14 2.18 -38.06
N ASN A 17 -1.99 1.15 -38.10
CA ASN A 17 -3.43 1.32 -38.34
C ASN A 17 -4.13 2.10 -37.21
N LEU A 18 -3.77 1.84 -35.95
CA LEU A 18 -4.27 2.61 -34.80
C LEU A 18 -3.85 4.08 -34.91
N ASN A 19 -2.58 4.37 -35.20
CA ASN A 19 -2.10 5.74 -35.37
C ASN A 19 -2.79 6.49 -36.51
N ASN A 20 -2.99 5.85 -37.67
CA ASN A 20 -3.72 6.45 -38.79
C ASN A 20 -5.20 6.69 -38.44
N THR A 21 -5.81 5.77 -37.68
CA THR A 21 -7.21 5.92 -37.22
C THR A 21 -7.33 7.09 -36.24
N TYR A 22 -6.40 7.25 -35.30
CA TYR A 22 -6.36 8.40 -34.39
C TYR A 22 -6.15 9.72 -35.12
N GLN A 23 -5.30 9.77 -36.14
CA GLN A 23 -5.08 10.98 -36.94
C GLN A 23 -6.32 11.39 -37.75
N VAL A 24 -7.05 10.43 -38.33
CA VAL A 24 -8.29 10.70 -39.06
C VAL A 24 -9.38 11.18 -38.10
N ILE A 25 -9.53 10.56 -36.92
CA ILE A 25 -10.50 10.99 -35.91
C ILE A 25 -10.12 12.37 -35.35
N ASP A 26 -8.85 12.65 -35.12
CA ASP A 26 -8.39 13.96 -34.63
C ASP A 26 -8.64 15.07 -35.67
N PHE A 27 -8.42 14.78 -36.96
CA PHE A 27 -8.78 15.68 -38.05
C PHE A 27 -10.29 15.93 -38.14
N VAL A 28 -11.11 14.88 -38.03
CA VAL A 28 -12.59 14.97 -38.04
C VAL A 28 -13.14 15.70 -36.81
N THR A 29 -12.45 15.62 -35.67
CA THR A 29 -12.83 16.33 -34.42
C THR A 29 -12.19 17.72 -34.30
N GLY A 30 -11.52 18.21 -35.35
CA GLY A 30 -10.92 19.55 -35.37
C GLY A 30 -9.77 19.75 -34.38
N GLY A 31 -9.04 18.68 -34.03
CA GLY A 31 -7.96 18.72 -33.03
C GLY A 31 -8.43 18.60 -31.58
N THR A 32 -9.74 18.45 -31.33
CA THR A 32 -10.29 18.32 -29.97
C THR A 32 -9.81 17.04 -29.29
N LEU A 33 -9.66 15.94 -30.05
CA LEU A 33 -9.18 14.67 -29.50
C LEU A 33 -7.71 14.76 -29.06
N SER A 34 -6.84 15.42 -29.83
CA SER A 34 -5.44 15.61 -29.44
C SER A 34 -5.30 16.55 -28.25
N LEU A 35 -6.13 17.60 -28.15
CA LEU A 35 -6.19 18.44 -26.95
C LEU A 35 -6.65 17.65 -25.72
N PHE A 36 -7.63 16.77 -25.87
CA PHE A 36 -8.10 15.90 -24.81
C PHE A 36 -7.02 14.90 -24.38
N VAL A 37 -6.35 14.25 -25.32
CA VAL A 37 -5.21 13.36 -25.06
C VAL A 37 -4.06 14.10 -24.38
N GLN A 38 -3.70 15.29 -24.84
CA GLN A 38 -2.67 16.12 -24.20
C GLN A 38 -3.08 16.52 -22.79
N THR A 39 -4.36 16.84 -22.57
CA THR A 39 -4.88 17.17 -21.24
C THR A 39 -4.81 15.97 -20.32
N ILE A 40 -5.21 14.78 -20.77
CA ILE A 40 -5.05 13.53 -20.01
C ILE A 40 -3.58 13.28 -19.66
N ILE A 41 -2.67 13.43 -20.62
CA ILE A 41 -1.23 13.23 -20.41
C ILE A 41 -0.71 14.25 -19.38
N LYS A 42 -1.06 15.52 -19.50
CA LYS A 42 -0.65 16.58 -18.56
C LYS A 42 -1.21 16.34 -17.16
N SER A 43 -2.49 15.97 -17.04
CA SER A 43 -3.11 15.64 -15.77
C SER A 43 -2.45 14.42 -15.13
N HIS A 44 -2.14 13.39 -15.92
CA HIS A 44 -1.43 12.21 -15.44
C HIS A 44 0.00 12.53 -14.99
N GLN A 45 0.73 13.36 -15.73
CA GLN A 45 2.05 13.85 -15.33
C GLN A 45 1.99 14.69 -14.05
N GLY A 46 0.97 15.56 -13.91
CA GLY A 46 0.73 16.34 -12.71
C GLY A 46 0.49 15.46 -11.49
N TYR A 47 -0.36 14.44 -11.63
CA TYR A 47 -0.63 13.45 -10.58
C TYR A 47 0.60 12.64 -10.18
N ILE A 48 1.40 12.17 -11.14
CA ILE A 48 2.67 11.47 -10.87
C ILE A 48 3.63 12.39 -10.11
N LYS A 49 3.75 13.64 -10.54
CA LYS A 49 4.60 14.62 -9.87
C LYS A 49 4.16 14.85 -8.43
N GLU A 50 2.86 15.05 -8.20
CA GLU A 50 2.29 15.25 -6.87
C GLU A 50 2.58 14.06 -5.93
N LYS A 51 2.46 12.82 -6.41
CA LYS A 51 2.83 11.63 -5.63
C LYS A 51 4.31 11.60 -5.25
N PHE A 52 5.17 12.03 -6.16
CA PHE A 52 6.61 12.08 -5.90
C PHE A 52 6.96 13.20 -4.92
N ASP A 53 6.38 14.39 -5.10
CA ASP A 53 6.56 15.53 -4.21
C ASP A 53 6.07 15.20 -2.79
N ASN A 54 4.92 14.53 -2.65
CA ASN A 54 4.39 14.07 -1.36
C ASN A 54 5.31 13.06 -0.67
N LEU A 55 5.90 12.12 -1.42
CA LEU A 55 6.87 11.18 -0.88
C LEU A 55 8.11 11.90 -0.35
N LEU A 56 8.65 12.86 -1.12
CA LEU A 56 9.81 13.65 -0.70
C LEU A 56 9.53 14.49 0.54
N LEU A 57 8.36 15.11 0.62
CA LEU A 57 7.94 15.88 1.79
C LEU A 57 7.87 15.00 3.05
N ASP A 58 7.31 13.80 2.94
CA ASP A 58 7.27 12.89 4.08
C ASP A 58 8.65 12.40 4.50
N LEU A 59 9.56 12.16 3.56
CA LEU A 59 10.93 11.77 3.89
C LEU A 59 11.67 12.89 4.64
N ALA A 60 11.52 14.14 4.18
CA ALA A 60 12.08 15.30 4.85
C ALA A 60 11.53 15.46 6.28
N ASN A 61 10.25 15.17 6.48
CA ASN A 61 9.61 15.19 7.81
C ASN A 61 10.06 14.06 8.75
N ASN A 62 10.75 13.03 8.24
CA ASN A 62 11.26 11.90 9.02
C ASN A 62 12.70 12.09 9.50
N GLU A 63 13.20 13.33 9.53
CA GLU A 63 14.53 13.70 10.04
C GLU A 63 15.71 13.00 9.33
N ILE A 64 15.49 12.48 8.12
CA ILE A 64 16.58 11.99 7.27
C ILE A 64 17.35 13.21 6.79
N ASN A 65 18.65 13.27 7.10
CA ASN A 65 19.46 14.38 6.60
C ASN A 65 19.73 14.21 5.09
N ASP A 66 19.92 15.33 4.38
CA ASP A 66 20.10 15.31 2.93
C ASP A 66 21.30 14.45 2.48
N GLU A 67 22.34 14.34 3.31
CA GLU A 67 23.54 13.55 3.03
C GLU A 67 23.25 12.04 3.06
N GLU A 68 22.55 11.54 4.08
CA GLU A 68 22.12 10.14 4.20
C GLU A 68 21.21 9.72 3.04
N LEU A 69 20.32 10.62 2.61
CA LEU A 69 19.46 10.39 1.46
C LEU A 69 20.28 10.31 0.17
N LEU A 70 21.21 11.24 -0.05
CA LEU A 70 22.08 11.25 -1.22
C LEU A 70 23.00 10.03 -1.26
N ASP A 71 23.57 9.64 -0.12
CA ASP A 71 24.40 8.44 0.00
C ASP A 71 23.60 7.17 -0.33
N PHE A 72 22.35 7.09 0.15
CA PHE A 72 21.46 5.98 -0.19
C PHE A 72 21.11 5.94 -1.68
N ILE A 73 20.79 7.08 -2.30
CA ILE A 73 20.49 7.18 -3.74
C ILE A 73 21.71 6.81 -4.59
N ASN A 74 22.90 7.23 -4.16
CA ASN A 74 24.16 6.96 -4.84
C ASN A 74 24.79 5.61 -4.47
N SER A 75 24.15 4.85 -3.57
CA SER A 75 24.60 3.54 -3.10
C SER A 75 24.91 2.62 -4.28
N GLN A 76 26.11 2.02 -4.24
CA GLN A 76 26.52 1.03 -5.22
C GLN A 76 25.94 -0.36 -4.91
N PHE A 77 25.26 -0.53 -3.78
CA PHE A 77 24.67 -1.80 -3.40
C PHE A 77 23.42 -2.09 -4.24
N GLN A 78 23.42 -3.24 -4.91
CA GLN A 78 22.31 -3.68 -5.74
C GLN A 78 20.98 -3.72 -4.97
N SER A 79 21.01 -4.15 -3.70
CA SER A 79 19.83 -4.24 -2.83
C SER A 79 19.17 -2.89 -2.57
N ASP A 80 19.94 -1.81 -2.45
CA ASP A 80 19.40 -0.47 -2.19
C ASP A 80 18.77 0.12 -3.45
N ARG A 81 19.37 -0.12 -4.61
CA ARG A 81 18.80 0.26 -5.91
C ARG A 81 17.50 -0.48 -6.21
N GLU A 82 17.45 -1.78 -5.91
CA GLU A 82 16.22 -2.58 -6.04
C GLU A 82 15.13 -2.10 -5.08
N PHE A 83 15.49 -1.80 -3.83
CA PHE A 83 14.56 -1.22 -2.87
C PHE A 83 14.00 0.12 -3.37
N LEU A 84 14.86 1.04 -3.81
CA LEU A 84 14.47 2.35 -4.31
C LEU A 84 13.54 2.22 -5.53
N SER A 85 13.90 1.38 -6.50
CA SER A 85 13.08 1.12 -7.68
C SER A 85 11.70 0.57 -7.29
N ASN A 86 11.65 -0.42 -6.41
CA ASN A 86 10.40 -1.00 -5.93
C ASN A 86 9.55 0.00 -5.15
N MET A 87 10.18 0.86 -4.35
CA MET A 87 9.51 1.90 -3.57
C MET A 87 8.89 2.94 -4.51
N LEU A 88 9.61 3.39 -5.54
CA LEU A 88 9.07 4.33 -6.55
C LEU A 88 7.90 3.72 -7.32
N ILE A 89 8.02 2.46 -7.77
CA ILE A 89 6.93 1.75 -8.44
C ILE A 89 5.72 1.64 -7.52
N LYS A 90 5.92 1.27 -6.25
CA LYS A 90 4.84 1.19 -5.26
C LYS A 90 4.17 2.54 -5.03
N ASN A 91 4.94 3.63 -4.91
CA ASN A 91 4.44 4.99 -4.78
C ASN A 91 3.58 5.39 -5.98
N PHE A 92 4.02 5.10 -7.21
CA PHE A 92 3.23 5.39 -8.41
C PHE A 92 1.90 4.64 -8.44
N HIS A 93 1.88 3.42 -7.92
CA HIS A 93 0.68 2.59 -7.76
C HIS A 93 -0.07 2.82 -6.45
N ALA A 94 0.35 3.75 -5.58
CA ALA A 94 -0.32 4.00 -4.32
C ALA A 94 -1.64 4.74 -4.57
N ASP A 95 -2.76 4.12 -4.25
CA ASP A 95 -4.08 4.72 -4.51
C ASP A 95 -4.50 5.76 -3.44
N ASN A 96 -3.72 5.91 -2.38
CA ASN A 96 -4.04 6.77 -1.24
C ASN A 96 -2.78 7.39 -0.58
N ARG A 97 -2.97 8.52 0.12
CA ARG A 97 -1.89 9.28 0.75
C ARG A 97 -1.22 8.55 1.92
N ILE A 98 -1.97 7.70 2.63
CA ILE A 98 -1.46 6.93 3.77
C ILE A 98 -0.45 5.86 3.34
N THR A 99 -0.63 5.22 2.18
CA THR A 99 0.37 4.32 1.58
C THR A 99 1.67 5.06 1.29
N ILE A 100 1.61 6.29 0.74
CA ILE A 100 2.80 7.11 0.48
C ILE A 100 3.53 7.43 1.79
N PHE A 101 2.78 7.80 2.82
CA PHE A 101 3.31 8.08 4.16
C PHE A 101 4.00 6.86 4.78
N ILE A 102 3.37 5.68 4.72
CA ILE A 102 3.95 4.43 5.21
C ILE A 102 5.22 4.07 4.42
N LEU A 103 5.23 4.25 3.10
CA LEU A 103 6.41 4.03 2.27
C LEU A 103 7.58 4.94 2.69
N ALA A 104 7.31 6.21 3.02
CA ALA A 104 8.33 7.13 3.53
C ALA A 104 8.90 6.65 4.88
N LYS A 105 8.05 6.20 5.81
CA LYS A 105 8.48 5.62 7.11
C LYS A 105 9.34 4.38 6.92
N LEU A 106 8.97 3.49 6.00
CA LEU A 106 9.74 2.28 5.69
C LEU A 106 11.09 2.65 5.06
N TRP A 107 11.14 3.64 4.17
CA TRP A 107 12.41 4.09 3.62
C TRP A 107 13.31 4.70 4.71
N ALA A 108 12.79 5.57 5.57
CA ALA A 108 13.53 6.11 6.71
C ALA A 108 14.13 5.00 7.59
N ASN A 109 13.33 3.97 7.92
CA ASN A 109 13.81 2.82 8.69
C ASN A 109 14.89 2.02 7.95
N LYS A 110 14.77 1.85 6.62
CA LYS A 110 15.77 1.15 5.80
C LYS A 110 17.11 1.89 5.75
N ILE A 111 17.09 3.22 5.65
CA ILE A 111 18.31 4.05 5.71
C ILE A 111 18.94 3.90 7.09
N LYS A 112 18.17 4.18 8.15
CA LYS A 112 18.66 4.19 9.53
C LYS A 112 19.23 2.85 10.00
N ASN A 113 18.58 1.75 9.65
CA ASN A 113 18.93 0.40 10.13
C ASN A 113 19.75 -0.41 9.12
N GLY A 114 19.97 0.12 7.90
CA GLY A 114 20.60 -0.59 6.78
C GLY A 114 19.76 -1.73 6.18
N SER A 115 18.71 -2.21 6.85
CA SER A 115 17.75 -3.20 6.33
C SER A 115 16.37 -3.03 6.96
N LEU A 116 15.32 -3.48 6.28
CA LEU A 116 14.00 -3.63 6.88
C LEU A 116 13.95 -4.92 7.70
N ASN A 117 13.29 -4.89 8.85
CA ASN A 117 13.01 -6.10 9.61
C ASN A 117 11.95 -6.97 8.91
N TYR A 118 11.68 -8.17 9.45
CA TYR A 118 10.71 -9.11 8.87
C TYR A 118 9.33 -8.49 8.62
N TYR A 119 8.78 -7.77 9.60
CA TYR A 119 7.45 -7.18 9.53
C TYR A 119 7.39 -5.99 8.57
N GLU A 120 8.40 -5.13 8.61
CA GLU A 120 8.54 -4.00 7.69
C GLU A 120 8.70 -4.47 6.24
N SER A 121 9.48 -5.53 6.00
CA SER A 121 9.67 -6.12 4.68
C SER A 121 8.37 -6.75 4.16
N SER A 122 7.61 -7.44 5.03
CA SER A 122 6.30 -7.98 4.71
C SER A 122 5.30 -6.88 4.35
N LEU A 123 5.26 -5.80 5.14
CA LEU A 123 4.43 -4.63 4.87
C LEU A 123 4.83 -3.97 3.55
N PHE A 124 6.12 -3.67 3.34
CA PHE A 124 6.63 -3.08 2.11
C PHE A 124 6.24 -3.89 0.87
N THR A 125 6.43 -5.20 0.95
CA THR A 125 6.11 -6.13 -0.16
C THR A 125 4.63 -6.07 -0.53
N ASN A 126 3.74 -5.98 0.46
CA ASN A 126 2.30 -6.09 0.28
C ASN A 126 1.53 -4.77 0.37
N ILE A 127 2.20 -3.62 0.53
CA ILE A 127 1.55 -2.35 0.88
C ILE A 127 0.45 -1.91 -0.09
N ASN A 128 0.60 -2.19 -1.39
CA ASN A 128 -0.39 -1.82 -2.42
C ASN A 128 -1.60 -2.76 -2.47
N THR A 129 -1.64 -3.82 -1.66
CA THR A 129 -2.83 -4.67 -1.49
C THR A 129 -3.81 -4.10 -0.45
N PHE A 130 -3.37 -3.10 0.31
CA PHE A 130 -4.18 -2.41 1.29
C PHE A 130 -4.81 -1.15 0.70
N THR A 131 -6.06 -0.94 1.07
CA THR A 131 -6.83 0.27 0.83
C THR A 131 -6.73 1.21 2.03
N TYR A 132 -7.17 2.45 1.86
CA TYR A 132 -7.29 3.39 2.97
C TYR A 132 -8.16 2.84 4.11
N GLU A 133 -9.29 2.21 3.77
CA GLU A 133 -10.20 1.61 4.76
C GLU A 133 -9.56 0.45 5.53
N ASP A 134 -8.71 -0.36 4.89
CA ASP A 134 -7.99 -1.41 5.62
C ASP A 134 -7.12 -0.82 6.75
N PHE A 135 -6.40 0.27 6.50
CA PHE A 135 -5.59 0.94 7.51
C PHE A 135 -6.43 1.58 8.62
N LYS A 136 -7.57 2.18 8.26
CA LYS A 136 -8.51 2.76 9.21
C LYS A 136 -9.11 1.70 10.13
N ILE A 137 -9.49 0.54 9.57
CA ILE A 137 -10.00 -0.61 10.32
C ILE A 137 -8.93 -1.13 11.28
N TYR A 138 -7.67 -1.27 10.83
CA TYR A 138 -6.57 -1.64 11.72
C TYR A 138 -6.42 -0.66 12.88
N TYR A 139 -6.38 0.64 12.58
CA TYR A 139 -6.23 1.68 13.59
C TYR A 139 -7.35 1.63 14.63
N PHE A 140 -8.60 1.54 14.18
CA PHE A 140 -9.77 1.35 15.04
C PHE A 140 -9.64 0.07 15.88
N ALA A 141 -9.27 -1.05 15.25
CA ALA A 141 -9.21 -2.33 15.90
C ALA A 141 -8.22 -2.33 17.07
N ILE A 142 -7.02 -1.79 16.87
CA ILE A 142 -6.01 -1.70 17.94
C ILE A 142 -6.48 -0.83 19.12
N GLN A 143 -7.25 0.23 18.87
CA GLN A 143 -7.81 1.10 19.92
C GLN A 143 -8.92 0.44 20.73
N HIS A 144 -9.70 -0.45 20.11
CA HIS A 144 -10.91 -1.03 20.67
C HIS A 144 -10.77 -2.52 21.00
N ILE A 145 -9.54 -3.03 21.14
CA ILE A 145 -9.31 -4.40 21.60
C ILE A 145 -9.88 -4.57 23.00
N HIS A 146 -10.78 -5.54 23.13
CA HIS A 146 -11.20 -6.08 24.41
C HIS A 146 -10.14 -7.09 24.87
N PRO A 147 -9.48 -6.86 26.03
CA PRO A 147 -8.49 -7.78 26.55
C PRO A 147 -9.14 -9.10 26.97
N SER A 148 -8.38 -10.19 26.85
CA SER A 148 -8.80 -11.51 27.33
C SER A 148 -9.04 -11.50 28.84
N GLU A 149 -10.23 -11.94 29.29
CA GLU A 149 -10.49 -12.11 30.72
C GLU A 149 -9.69 -13.28 31.29
N LYS A 150 -8.98 -13.05 32.40
CA LYS A 150 -8.04 -13.98 33.08
C LYS A 150 -8.66 -15.25 33.70
N LYS A 151 -9.82 -15.73 33.27
CA LYS A 151 -10.41 -16.98 33.80
C LYS A 151 -10.20 -18.15 32.83
N LEU A 152 -10.15 -19.35 33.42
CA LEU A 152 -9.70 -20.66 32.90
C LEU A 152 -10.15 -21.08 31.48
N ASN A 153 -11.05 -20.35 30.83
CA ASN A 153 -11.52 -20.52 29.45
C ASN A 153 -11.31 -19.20 28.67
N SER A 154 -10.07 -18.71 28.62
CA SER A 154 -9.74 -17.38 28.13
C SER A 154 -10.02 -17.24 26.63
N MET A 155 -11.06 -16.51 26.28
CA MET A 155 -11.33 -16.05 24.91
C MET A 155 -10.17 -15.15 24.47
N ALA A 156 -9.65 -15.35 23.26
CA ALA A 156 -8.57 -14.51 22.74
C ALA A 156 -9.03 -13.03 22.66
N PRO A 157 -8.10 -12.06 22.66
CA PRO A 157 -8.45 -10.66 22.45
C PRO A 157 -9.28 -10.48 21.17
N PHE A 158 -10.25 -9.59 21.22
CA PHE A 158 -11.18 -9.37 20.10
C PHE A 158 -11.65 -7.92 20.01
N ILE A 159 -12.24 -7.58 18.87
CA ILE A 159 -13.06 -6.39 18.69
C ILE A 159 -14.50 -6.82 18.44
N SER A 160 -15.47 -6.03 18.90
CA SER A 160 -16.89 -6.21 18.54
C SER A 160 -17.30 -5.11 17.57
N ILE A 161 -17.97 -5.49 16.48
CA ILE A 161 -18.49 -4.58 15.45
C ILE A 161 -19.91 -4.99 15.05
N PRO A 162 -20.70 -4.10 14.45
CA PRO A 162 -22.00 -4.44 13.88
C PRO A 162 -21.91 -5.51 12.78
N LEU A 163 -22.97 -6.32 12.62
CA LEU A 163 -23.02 -7.40 11.65
C LEU A 163 -22.92 -6.92 10.19
N GLU A 164 -23.39 -5.71 9.89
CA GLU A 164 -23.27 -5.08 8.58
C GLU A 164 -21.81 -4.78 8.16
N ASP A 165 -20.89 -4.73 9.13
CA ASP A 165 -19.48 -4.38 8.92
C ASP A 165 -18.58 -5.60 8.67
N GLU A 166 -19.09 -6.66 8.02
CA GLU A 166 -18.34 -7.89 7.75
C GLU A 166 -17.00 -7.66 7.03
N HIS A 167 -16.87 -6.54 6.32
CA HIS A 167 -15.64 -6.15 5.63
C HIS A 167 -14.42 -5.99 6.56
N TYR A 168 -14.63 -5.75 7.86
CA TYR A 168 -13.58 -5.76 8.86
C TYR A 168 -12.89 -7.13 8.99
N ILE A 169 -13.60 -8.24 8.79
CA ILE A 169 -13.01 -9.58 8.82
C ILE A 169 -11.91 -9.68 7.76
N PHE A 170 -12.19 -9.24 6.53
CA PHE A 170 -11.22 -9.29 5.43
C PHE A 170 -10.02 -8.38 5.68
N ALA A 171 -10.25 -7.16 6.20
CA ALA A 171 -9.17 -6.25 6.53
C ALA A 171 -8.24 -6.85 7.60
N ILE A 172 -8.79 -7.36 8.70
CA ILE A 172 -8.01 -8.00 9.77
C ILE A 172 -7.28 -9.26 9.27
N ASP A 173 -7.94 -10.09 8.45
CA ASP A 173 -7.30 -11.27 7.86
C ASP A 173 -6.10 -10.89 6.97
N LYS A 174 -6.14 -9.77 6.22
CA LYS A 174 -4.97 -9.28 5.48
C LYS A 174 -3.79 -8.99 6.42
N PHE A 175 -4.01 -8.26 7.51
CA PHE A 175 -2.95 -7.96 8.48
C PHE A 175 -2.40 -9.22 9.16
N CYS A 176 -3.26 -10.22 9.42
CA CYS A 176 -2.84 -11.54 9.90
C CYS A 176 -1.99 -12.28 8.86
N SER A 177 -2.40 -12.30 7.59
CA SER A 177 -1.69 -12.96 6.49
C SER A 177 -0.30 -12.37 6.23
N PHE A 178 -0.11 -11.09 6.54
CA PHE A 178 1.19 -10.42 6.39
C PHE A 178 2.00 -10.36 7.70
N GLY A 179 1.52 -11.00 8.77
CA GLY A 179 2.22 -11.09 10.05
C GLY A 179 2.26 -9.79 10.85
N ILE A 180 1.47 -8.78 10.47
CA ILE A 180 1.31 -7.54 11.24
C ILE A 180 0.42 -7.79 12.46
N LEU A 181 -0.58 -8.67 12.31
CA LEU A 181 -1.33 -9.31 13.39
C LEU A 181 -1.07 -10.81 13.36
N GLN A 182 -1.50 -11.51 14.41
CA GLN A 182 -1.50 -12.96 14.46
C GLN A 182 -2.93 -13.47 14.63
N THR A 183 -3.26 -14.53 13.90
CA THR A 183 -4.52 -15.24 14.05
C THR A 183 -4.67 -15.78 15.48
N ALA A 184 -5.77 -15.44 16.14
CA ALA A 184 -6.18 -16.12 17.34
C ALA A 184 -6.93 -17.40 16.95
N ASN A 185 -6.31 -18.57 17.13
CA ASN A 185 -6.98 -19.84 16.91
C ASN A 185 -7.93 -20.10 18.08
N THR A 186 -9.19 -19.68 17.97
CA THR A 186 -10.25 -20.06 18.92
C THR A 186 -10.94 -21.34 18.45
N MET A 187 -11.59 -22.06 19.36
CA MET A 187 -12.37 -23.27 19.02
C MET A 187 -13.47 -22.98 17.99
N ASP A 188 -14.01 -21.76 18.00
CA ASP A 188 -15.11 -21.34 17.13
C ASP A 188 -14.64 -20.66 15.83
N GLY A 189 -13.32 -20.59 15.60
CA GLY A 189 -12.71 -19.98 14.41
C GLY A 189 -12.11 -18.60 14.66
N ARG A 190 -11.96 -17.80 13.60
CA ARG A 190 -11.33 -16.46 13.66
C ARG A 190 -12.30 -15.35 14.00
N TYR A 191 -13.60 -15.63 13.92
CA TYR A 191 -14.65 -14.70 14.28
C TYR A 191 -15.90 -15.47 14.73
N ASP A 192 -16.74 -14.83 15.54
CA ASP A 192 -18.05 -15.32 15.98
C ASP A 192 -19.12 -14.29 15.59
N LYS A 193 -20.23 -14.73 14.97
CA LYS A 193 -21.34 -13.89 14.54
C LYS A 193 -22.58 -14.24 15.36
N LYS A 194 -23.00 -13.34 16.26
CA LYS A 194 -24.18 -13.52 17.14
C LYS A 194 -24.86 -12.20 17.42
N ASP A 195 -26.18 -12.21 17.57
CA ASP A 195 -26.98 -11.10 18.11
C ASP A 195 -26.67 -9.73 17.48
N ASN A 196 -26.55 -9.68 16.15
CA ASN A 196 -26.20 -8.49 15.34
C ASN A 196 -24.77 -7.94 15.54
N GLU A 197 -23.88 -8.71 16.13
CA GLU A 197 -22.47 -8.36 16.28
C GLU A 197 -21.55 -9.42 15.69
N ILE A 198 -20.35 -8.98 15.31
CA ILE A 198 -19.22 -9.80 14.90
C ILE A 198 -18.10 -9.58 15.91
N LYS A 199 -17.64 -10.66 16.53
CA LYS A 199 -16.42 -10.67 17.33
C LYS A 199 -15.28 -11.19 16.47
N ILE A 200 -14.26 -10.38 16.23
CA ILE A 200 -13.09 -10.77 15.43
C ILE A 200 -11.90 -10.99 16.36
N PHE A 201 -11.34 -12.19 16.37
CA PHE A 201 -10.28 -12.59 17.29
C PHE A 201 -8.89 -12.47 16.65
N PHE A 202 -7.97 -11.78 17.32
CA PHE A 202 -6.59 -11.67 16.86
C PHE A 202 -5.64 -11.34 18.02
N ILE A 203 -4.35 -11.53 17.78
CA ILE A 203 -3.28 -11.26 18.74
C ILE A 203 -2.33 -10.24 18.10
N LYS A 204 -1.83 -9.29 18.89
CA LYS A 204 -0.80 -8.36 18.46
C LYS A 204 0.53 -9.08 18.29
N THR A 205 1.25 -8.78 17.20
CA THR A 205 2.66 -9.12 17.06
C THR A 205 3.53 -8.01 17.66
N PRO A 206 4.84 -8.23 17.85
CA PRO A 206 5.74 -7.18 18.33
C PRO A 206 5.74 -5.91 17.46
N TYR A 207 5.42 -6.01 16.17
CA TYR A 207 5.36 -4.86 15.28
C TYR A 207 4.00 -4.15 15.28
N SER A 208 2.94 -4.76 15.84
CA SER A 208 1.60 -4.15 15.82
C SER A 208 1.57 -2.79 16.51
N ASP A 209 2.24 -2.65 17.65
CA ASP A 209 2.26 -1.37 18.38
C ASP A 209 3.06 -0.30 17.64
N THR A 210 4.18 -0.68 17.01
CA THR A 210 4.95 0.23 16.14
C THR A 210 4.12 0.69 14.94
N PHE A 211 3.43 -0.24 14.28
CA PHE A 211 2.59 0.11 13.14
C PHE A 211 1.41 0.98 13.55
N TYR A 212 0.80 0.72 14.71
CA TYR A 212 -0.22 1.59 15.29
C TYR A 212 0.31 3.01 15.50
N GLN A 213 1.52 3.20 16.04
CA GLN A 213 2.12 4.53 16.22
C GLN A 213 2.31 5.28 14.90
N ILE A 214 2.73 4.57 13.85
CA ILE A 214 2.84 5.15 12.49
C ILE A 214 1.47 5.65 12.02
N LEU A 215 0.42 4.84 12.17
CA LEU A 215 -0.93 5.26 11.75
C LEU A 215 -1.50 6.36 12.64
N ASP A 216 -1.21 6.33 13.94
CA ASP A 216 -1.64 7.36 14.89
C ASP A 216 -1.05 8.73 14.54
N GLU A 217 0.23 8.77 14.16
CA GLU A 217 0.87 9.99 13.64
C GLU A 217 0.16 10.50 12.37
N TYR A 218 -0.15 9.60 11.44
CA TYR A 218 -0.84 9.97 10.21
C TYR A 218 -2.24 10.55 10.47
N PHE A 219 -3.08 9.81 11.22
CA PHE A 219 -4.48 10.18 11.46
C PHE A 219 -4.64 11.39 12.39
N LYS A 220 -3.69 11.67 13.29
CA LYS A 220 -3.71 12.88 14.11
C LYS A 220 -3.28 14.14 13.35
N ASN A 221 -2.33 13.99 12.42
CA ASN A 221 -1.78 15.12 11.67
C ASN A 221 -2.51 15.38 10.34
N THR A 222 -3.41 14.49 9.93
CA THR A 222 -4.21 14.63 8.71
C THR A 222 -5.69 14.53 9.08
N PRO A 223 -6.46 15.64 9.12
CA PRO A 223 -7.89 15.57 9.35
C PRO A 223 -8.57 14.77 8.23
N PRO A 224 -9.69 14.07 8.51
CA PRO A 224 -10.45 13.38 7.47
C PRO A 224 -10.91 14.42 6.43
N SER A 225 -10.54 14.17 5.17
CA SER A 225 -10.99 14.92 3.98
C SER A 225 -12.45 14.63 3.66
#